data_AF-M2R1A0-F1
#
_entry.id   AF-M2R1A0-F1
#
_cell.length_a   1.000
_cell.length_b   1.000
_cell.length_c   1.000
_cell.angle_alpha   90.00
_cell.angle_beta   90.00
_cell.angle_gamma   90.00
#
_symmetry.space_group_name_H-M   'P 1'
#
loop_
_entity.id
_entity.type
_entity.pdbx_description
1 polymer ?
#
loop_
_entity_poly.entity_id
_entity_poly.type
_entity_poly.pdbx_seq_one_letter_code
_entity_poly.pdbx_strand_id
1 'polypeptide(L)'
;IYGPAGCGKSAVARAVCGALAKDESLGASFFFRQHDVECSDPYLVFPTIAYQLTHSRPLLASRIVSSIKQHVTRHDQSQGITTQGQLLFLDIIESLDPQRPTVLVFDGIDECSRASEE
;
A
#
# COMPACT_ATOMS: atom_id res chain seq x y z
N ILE A 1 5.18 7.91 12.46
CA ILE A 1 5.66 9.17 13.11
C ILE A 1 4.47 9.78 13.83
N TYR A 2 4.57 10.11 15.11
CA TYR A 2 3.49 10.76 15.86
C TYR A 2 3.89 12.17 16.26
N GLY A 3 2.89 13.05 16.43
CA GLY A 3 3.10 14.44 16.81
C GLY A 3 1.91 15.32 16.49
N PRO A 4 1.86 16.55 17.02
CA PRO A 4 0.74 17.48 16.82
C PRO A 4 0.44 17.75 15.34
N ALA A 5 -0.80 18.17 15.05
CA ALA A 5 -1.14 18.68 13.73
C ALA A 5 -0.25 19.88 13.37
N GLY A 6 0.16 19.98 12.10
CA GLY A 6 1.02 21.07 11.63
C GLY A 6 2.51 20.96 11.97
N CYS A 7 2.98 19.95 12.73
CA CYS A 7 4.41 19.82 13.05
C CYS A 7 5.30 19.27 11.90
N GLY A 8 4.73 19.10 10.70
CA GLY A 8 5.48 18.68 9.51
C GLY A 8 5.69 17.18 9.35
N LYS A 9 4.91 16.32 10.04
CA LYS A 9 5.00 14.85 9.89
C LYS A 9 4.98 14.38 8.44
N SER A 10 4.01 14.85 7.67
CA SER A 10 3.85 14.51 6.25
C SER A 10 4.95 15.09 5.37
N ALA A 11 5.60 16.18 5.79
CA ALA A 11 6.78 16.70 5.11
C ALA A 11 7.99 15.80 5.34
N VAL A 12 8.17 15.32 6.58
CA VAL A 12 9.21 14.33 6.92
C VAL A 12 8.96 13.02 6.16
N ALA A 13 7.73 12.51 6.14
CA ALA A 13 7.38 11.28 5.41
C ALA A 13 7.72 11.40 3.91
N ARG A 14 7.37 12.53 3.27
CA ARG A 14 7.74 12.80 1.87
C ARG A 14 9.26 12.87 1.66
N ALA A 15 9.98 13.56 2.54
CA ALA A 15 11.43 13.65 2.48
C ALA A 15 12.09 12.28 2.59
N VAL A 16 11.60 11.44 3.51
CA VAL A 16 12.05 10.04 3.69
C VAL A 16 11.77 9.21 2.45
N CYS A 17 10.56 9.27 1.86
CA CYS A 17 10.28 8.59 0.59
C CYS A 17 11.24 9.03 -0.52
N GLY A 18 11.52 10.33 -0.63
CA GLY A 18 12.46 10.86 -1.62
C GLY A 18 13.89 10.33 -1.45
N ALA A 19 14.35 10.14 -0.21
CA ALA A 19 15.64 9.51 0.06
C ALA A 19 15.63 8.01 -0.26
N LEU A 20 14.63 7.28 0.21
CA LEU A 20 14.50 5.83 0.00
C LEU A 20 14.32 5.45 -1.48
N ALA A 21 13.66 6.31 -2.27
CA ALA A 21 13.51 6.11 -3.70
C ALA A 21 14.87 6.21 -4.43
N LYS A 22 15.74 7.12 -4.01
CA LYS A 22 17.11 7.25 -4.57
C LYS A 22 17.97 6.04 -4.23
N ASP A 23 17.77 5.47 -3.06
CA ASP A 23 18.50 4.30 -2.58
C ASP A 23 17.83 2.96 -2.98
N GLU A 24 16.82 3.00 -3.85
CA GLU A 24 16.04 1.83 -4.34
C GLU A 24 15.45 0.93 -3.24
N SER A 25 15.26 1.48 -2.04
CA SER A 25 14.72 0.78 -0.88
C SER A 25 13.23 1.09 -0.65
N LEU A 26 12.70 2.14 -1.27
CA LEU A 26 11.27 2.42 -1.25
C LEU A 26 10.51 1.37 -2.07
N GLY A 27 9.69 0.56 -1.38
CA GLY A 27 8.80 -0.40 -2.02
C GLY A 27 7.54 0.25 -2.56
N ALA A 28 6.83 0.94 -1.68
CA ALA A 28 5.61 1.66 -2.02
C ALA A 28 5.31 2.74 -0.96
N SER A 29 4.44 3.68 -1.31
CA SER A 29 3.94 4.70 -0.40
C SER A 29 2.49 5.06 -0.69
N PHE A 30 1.75 5.39 0.37
CA PHE A 30 0.39 5.90 0.29
C PHE A 30 0.23 7.08 1.26
N PHE A 31 -0.17 8.23 0.74
CA PHE A 31 -0.35 9.46 1.50
C PHE A 31 -1.83 9.78 1.55
N PHE A 32 -2.45 9.50 2.69
CA PHE A 32 -3.86 9.77 2.90
C PHE A 32 -4.11 11.27 2.91
N ARG A 33 -5.23 11.67 2.29
CA ARG A 33 -5.67 13.06 2.22
C ARG A 33 -7.19 13.10 2.29
N GLN A 34 -7.75 13.64 3.37
CA GLN A 34 -9.21 13.60 3.62
C GLN A 34 -10.07 14.18 2.48
N HIS A 35 -9.55 15.18 1.75
CA HIS A 35 -10.28 15.91 0.72
C HIS A 35 -9.97 15.43 -0.70
N ASP A 36 -9.33 14.27 -0.84
CA ASP A 36 -8.96 13.67 -2.12
C ASP A 36 -9.39 12.20 -2.12
N VAL A 37 -10.46 11.88 -2.88
CA VAL A 37 -11.08 10.56 -2.90
C VAL A 37 -10.07 9.46 -3.28
N GLU A 38 -9.15 9.75 -4.18
CA GLU A 38 -8.12 8.80 -4.62
C GLU A 38 -7.13 8.47 -3.49
N CYS A 39 -7.05 9.34 -2.48
CA CYS A 39 -6.17 9.22 -1.32
C CYS A 39 -6.93 9.01 0.00
N SER A 40 -8.26 9.04 0.02
CA SER A 40 -9.04 8.78 1.22
C SER A 40 -9.72 7.41 1.17
N ASP A 41 -9.98 6.86 -0.02
CA ASP A 41 -10.69 5.59 -0.18
C ASP A 41 -9.84 4.40 0.31
N PRO A 42 -10.28 3.68 1.37
CA PRO A 42 -9.57 2.53 1.88
C PRO A 42 -9.45 1.37 0.86
N TYR A 43 -10.37 1.26 -0.11
CA TYR A 43 -10.31 0.24 -1.15
C TYR A 43 -9.22 0.49 -2.19
N LEU A 44 -8.64 1.69 -2.24
CA LEU A 44 -7.53 2.01 -3.14
C LEU A 44 -6.15 1.77 -2.52
N VAL A 45 -6.07 1.53 -1.21
CA VAL A 45 -4.79 1.37 -0.50
C VAL A 45 -4.03 0.14 -1.01
N PHE A 46 -4.61 -1.05 -0.90
CA PHE A 46 -3.92 -2.29 -1.26
C PHE A 46 -3.64 -2.44 -2.76
N PRO A 47 -4.57 -2.11 -3.68
CA PRO A 47 -4.28 -2.12 -5.11
C PRO A 47 -3.15 -1.16 -5.49
N THR A 48 -3.15 0.05 -4.93
CA THR A 48 -2.08 1.05 -5.16
C THR A 48 -0.72 0.55 -4.67
N ILE A 49 -0.66 -0.03 -3.46
CA ILE A 49 0.57 -0.60 -2.92
C ILE A 49 1.07 -1.76 -3.79
N ALA A 50 0.19 -2.68 -4.17
CA ALA A 50 0.54 -3.81 -5.04
C ALA A 50 1.09 -3.33 -6.39
N TYR A 51 0.45 -2.35 -7.02
CA TYR A 51 0.91 -1.73 -8.26
C TYR A 51 2.31 -1.13 -8.10
N GLN A 52 2.55 -0.30 -7.09
CA GLN A 52 3.86 0.31 -6.84
C GLN A 52 4.94 -0.74 -6.58
N LEU A 53 4.61 -1.81 -5.84
CA LEU A 53 5.51 -2.95 -5.60
C LEU A 53 5.91 -3.66 -6.89
N THR A 54 5.06 -3.75 -7.91
CA THR A 54 5.49 -4.30 -9.21
C THR A 54 6.54 -3.45 -9.91
N HIS A 55 6.61 -2.15 -9.63
CA HIS A 55 7.59 -1.24 -10.23
C HIS A 55 8.91 -1.26 -9.45
N SER A 56 8.85 -1.19 -8.12
CA SER A 56 10.05 -1.21 -7.26
C SER A 56 10.65 -2.61 -7.14
N ARG A 57 9.83 -3.65 -7.26
CA ARG A 57 10.21 -5.07 -7.17
C ARG A 57 9.53 -5.88 -8.29
N PRO A 58 10.04 -5.82 -9.53
CA PRO A 58 9.44 -6.49 -10.69
C PRO A 58 9.17 -7.99 -10.52
N LEU A 59 9.95 -8.69 -9.69
CA LEU A 59 9.76 -10.11 -9.37
C LEU A 59 8.42 -10.42 -8.68
N LEU A 60 7.75 -9.42 -8.09
CA LEU A 60 6.46 -9.58 -7.44
C LEU A 60 5.29 -9.55 -8.43
N ALA A 61 5.48 -9.04 -9.64
CA ALA A 61 4.38 -8.89 -10.60
C ALA A 61 3.72 -10.24 -10.95
N SER A 62 4.52 -11.27 -11.20
CA SER A 62 3.99 -12.62 -11.48
C SER A 62 3.26 -13.22 -10.28
N ARG A 63 3.71 -12.91 -9.06
CA ARG A 63 3.08 -13.36 -7.81
C ARG A 63 1.73 -12.69 -7.61
N ILE A 64 1.67 -11.36 -7.72
CA ILE A 64 0.43 -10.58 -7.63
C ILE A 64 -0.60 -11.09 -8.63
N VAL A 65 -0.20 -11.24 -9.90
CA VAL A 65 -1.10 -11.76 -10.95
C VAL A 65 -1.58 -13.18 -10.63
N SER A 66 -0.71 -14.04 -10.10
CA SER A 66 -1.07 -15.40 -9.71
C SER A 66 -2.06 -15.43 -8.55
N SER A 67 -1.85 -14.61 -7.51
CA SER A 67 -2.76 -14.50 -6.36
C SER A 67 -4.15 -14.04 -6.81
N ILE A 68 -4.23 -13.01 -7.67
CA ILE A 68 -5.51 -12.53 -8.24
C ILE A 68 -6.20 -13.64 -9.04
N LYS A 69 -5.47 -14.32 -9.95
CA LYS A 69 -6.04 -15.40 -10.77
C LYS A 69 -6.57 -16.56 -9.92
N GLN A 70 -5.85 -16.95 -8.87
CA GLN A 70 -6.29 -18.02 -7.97
C GLN A 70 -7.56 -17.64 -7.21
N HIS A 71 -7.66 -16.41 -6.72
CA HIS A 71 -8.87 -15.92 -6.07
C HIS A 71 -10.08 -15.94 -7.02
N VAL A 72 -9.94 -15.41 -8.24
CA VAL A 72 -11.01 -15.44 -9.26
C VAL A 72 -11.42 -16.88 -9.62
N THR A 73 -10.45 -17.79 -9.74
CA THR A 73 -10.71 -19.21 -10.10
C THR A 73 -11.49 -19.95 -9.02
N ARG A 74 -11.34 -19.56 -7.74
CA ARG A 74 -12.09 -20.15 -6.62
C ARG A 74 -13.55 -19.69 -6.54
N HIS A 75 -14.01 -18.87 -7.49
CA HIS A 75 -15.33 -18.23 -7.47
C HIS A 75 -15.62 -17.47 -6.16
N ASP A 76 -14.56 -17.04 -5.47
CA ASP A 76 -14.68 -16.21 -4.29
C ASP A 76 -15.04 -14.79 -4.73
N GLN A 77 -16.26 -14.36 -4.41
CA GLN A 77 -16.75 -13.02 -4.74
C GLN A 77 -16.42 -11.99 -3.65
N SER A 78 -15.67 -12.36 -2.61
CA SER A 78 -15.29 -11.43 -1.56
C SER A 78 -14.26 -10.42 -2.07
N GLN A 79 -14.74 -9.26 -2.53
CA GLN A 79 -13.91 -8.10 -2.90
C GLN A 79 -13.71 -7.13 -1.73
N GLY A 80 -14.05 -7.58 -0.51
CA GLY A 80 -13.94 -6.79 0.71
C GLY A 80 -12.49 -6.41 1.02
N ILE A 81 -12.33 -5.33 1.77
CA ILE A 81 -11.01 -4.78 2.11
C ILE A 81 -10.10 -5.81 2.83
N THR A 82 -10.67 -6.68 3.65
CA THR A 82 -9.92 -7.77 4.31
C THR A 82 -9.35 -8.75 3.29
N THR A 83 -10.14 -9.14 2.28
CA THR A 83 -9.69 -10.05 1.22
C THR A 83 -8.60 -9.39 0.38
N GLN A 84 -8.74 -8.10 0.04
CA GLN A 84 -7.70 -7.35 -0.66
C GLN A 84 -6.42 -7.23 0.18
N GLY A 85 -6.54 -6.96 1.48
CA GLY A 85 -5.40 -6.90 2.40
C GLY A 85 -4.66 -8.23 2.52
N GLN A 86 -5.37 -9.36 2.48
CA GLN A 86 -4.71 -10.66 2.43
C GLN A 86 -3.96 -10.85 1.10
N LEU A 87 -4.68 -10.76 -0.03
CA LEU A 87 -4.19 -11.15 -1.34
C LEU A 87 -3.16 -10.19 -1.95
N LEU A 88 -3.38 -8.89 -1.78
CA LEU A 88 -2.59 -7.84 -2.43
C LEU A 88 -1.51 -7.25 -1.52
N PHE A 89 -1.52 -7.59 -0.23
CA PHE A 89 -0.60 -7.03 0.75
C PHE A 89 0.12 -8.09 1.57
N LEU A 90 -0.58 -8.87 2.40
CA LEU A 90 0.08 -9.86 3.28
C LEU A 90 0.85 -10.92 2.49
N ASP A 91 0.18 -11.60 1.55
CA ASP A 91 0.79 -12.65 0.73
C ASP A 91 2.00 -12.12 -0.09
N ILE A 92 1.93 -10.84 -0.49
CA ILE A 92 2.99 -10.20 -1.27
C ILE A 92 4.19 -9.88 -0.40
N ILE A 93 3.97 -9.32 0.80
CA ILE A 93 5.04 -8.98 1.75
C ILE A 93 5.77 -10.24 2.21
N GLU A 94 5.05 -11.33 2.47
CA GLU A 94 5.65 -12.62 2.84
C GLU A 94 6.56 -13.19 1.74
N SER A 95 6.35 -12.78 0.49
CA SER A 95 7.15 -13.21 -0.66
C SER A 95 8.36 -12.33 -0.97
N LEU A 96 8.55 -11.23 -0.21
CA LEU A 96 9.69 -10.33 -0.39
C LEU A 96 11.00 -11.01 -0.01
N ASP A 97 12.06 -10.66 -0.73
CA ASP A 97 13.41 -11.10 -0.39
C ASP A 97 13.88 -10.40 0.91
N PRO A 98 14.12 -11.15 2.00
CA PRO A 98 14.54 -10.59 3.28
C PRO A 98 15.95 -9.96 3.21
N GLN A 99 16.77 -10.31 2.21
CA GLN A 99 18.11 -9.74 2.03
C GLN A 99 18.07 -8.36 1.37
N ARG A 100 16.92 -7.95 0.79
CA ARG A 100 16.76 -6.66 0.13
C ARG A 100 15.70 -5.82 0.87
N PRO A 101 16.10 -4.95 1.82
CA PRO A 101 15.19 -4.14 2.61
C PRO A 101 14.16 -3.42 1.74
N THR A 102 12.89 -3.55 2.09
CA THR A 102 11.77 -2.91 1.38
C THR A 102 11.00 -2.06 2.38
N VAL A 103 10.93 -0.75 2.15
CA VAL A 103 10.23 0.17 3.04
C VAL A 103 8.88 0.53 2.42
N LEU A 104 7.83 0.39 3.23
CA LEU A 104 6.48 0.83 2.89
C LEU A 104 6.14 2.04 3.77
N VAL A 105 5.66 3.12 3.16
CA VAL A 105 5.33 4.36 3.89
C VAL A 105 3.84 4.63 3.81
N PHE A 106 3.19 4.72 4.96
CA PHE A 106 1.81 5.14 5.11
C PHE A 106 1.77 6.40 5.97
N ASP A 107 1.23 7.48 5.43
CA ASP A 107 1.14 8.77 6.14
C ASP A 107 -0.31 9.26 6.14
N GLY A 108 -0.79 9.72 7.30
CA GLY A 108 -2.15 10.26 7.46
C GLY A 108 -3.26 9.20 7.56
N ILE A 109 -2.98 7.98 8.04
CA ILE A 109 -3.98 6.88 8.13
C ILE A 109 -5.31 7.32 8.77
N ASP A 110 -5.27 8.26 9.71
CA ASP A 110 -6.43 8.85 10.37
C ASP A 110 -7.33 9.71 9.45
N GLU A 111 -6.81 10.15 8.29
CA GLU A 111 -7.54 10.87 7.24
C GLU A 111 -8.22 9.95 6.22
N CYS A 112 -8.10 8.62 6.39
CA CYS A 112 -8.82 7.65 5.59
C CYS A 112 -10.33 7.87 5.73
N SER A 113 -11.05 7.96 4.61
CA SER A 113 -12.51 8.11 4.64
C SER A 113 -13.09 6.88 5.33
N ARG A 114 -13.79 7.10 6.45
CA ARG A 114 -14.66 6.08 7.01
C ARG A 114 -15.72 5.82 5.96
N ALA A 115 -15.79 4.60 5.44
CA ALA A 115 -16.98 4.17 4.71
C ALA A 115 -18.17 4.52 5.62
N SER A 116 -19.06 5.39 5.13
CA SER A 116 -20.39 5.47 5.71
C SER A 116 -20.94 4.05 5.64
N GLU A 117 -21.13 3.43 6.81
CA GLU A 117 -21.90 2.21 6.93
C GLU A 117 -23.32 2.56 6.45
N GLU A 118 -23.60 2.29 5.18
CA GLU A 118 -24.96 2.22 4.63
C GLU A 118 -25.46 0.77 4.68
#